data_AF-A0A2T3ZDL3-F1
#
_entry.id   AF-A0A2T3ZDL3-F1
#
_cell.length_a   1.000
_cell.length_b   1.000
_cell.length_c   1.000
_cell.angle_alpha   90.00
_cell.angle_beta   90.00
_cell.angle_gamma   90.00
#
_symmetry.space_group_name_H-M   'P 1'
#
loop_
_entity.id
_entity.type
_entity.pdbx_description
1 polymer ?
#
loop_
_entity_poly.entity_id
_entity_poly.type
_entity_poly.pdbx_seq_one_letter_code
_entity_poly.pdbx_strand_id
1 'polypeptide(L)'
;MGRHTLEYPKTGDNTVRRHNERASYALETIHRLINSSQIVNVAFTNPESPFPVVLPMIGQMGSFDRPSADIGDPLDLYIHGYVSARMFNVTRTAEKKEEGQTEEEKKGLPVTISASHVDALILATSGFNHSYNYRSVVLFGYATLVEDEEEKKYALELITNGLVPERWQKTRQPPTKAEMTSTSVLKVRITSGSAKIRDGGVLDDKHDLQNEEAQNSVWTGVLPIYSTVGEPIPTSYNKVEVPSNVSDFVKDYNAENKEYALTAAKK
;
A
#
# COMPACT_ATOMS: atom_id res chain seq x y z
N MET A 1 -26.61 -14.34 8.81
CA MET A 1 -25.90 -13.33 9.63
C MET A 1 -25.02 -12.54 8.69
N GLY A 2 -25.24 -11.22 8.57
CA GLY A 2 -24.40 -10.38 7.70
C GLY A 2 -22.95 -10.42 8.21
N ARG A 3 -22.01 -10.70 7.31
CA ARG A 3 -20.58 -10.64 7.65
C ARG A 3 -20.27 -9.17 7.97
N HIS A 4 -20.08 -8.85 9.25
CA HIS A 4 -19.68 -7.50 9.64
C HIS A 4 -18.26 -7.27 9.10
N THR A 5 -18.09 -6.30 8.21
CA THR A 5 -16.77 -5.85 7.75
C THR A 5 -16.05 -5.23 8.94
N LEU A 6 -14.85 -5.71 9.25
CA LEU A 6 -14.01 -5.11 10.29
C LEU A 6 -13.50 -3.75 9.82
N GLU A 7 -13.38 -2.80 10.75
CA GLU A 7 -12.88 -1.46 10.49
C GLU A 7 -11.76 -1.08 11.46
N TYR A 8 -10.83 -0.24 11.02
CA TYR A 8 -9.90 0.45 11.90
C TYR A 8 -10.63 1.48 12.77
N PRO A 9 -10.19 1.70 14.02
CA PRO A 9 -10.77 2.72 14.86
C PRO A 9 -10.52 4.12 14.27
N LYS A 10 -11.51 5.00 14.42
CA LYS A 10 -11.39 6.43 14.08
C LYS A 10 -10.76 7.15 15.26
N THR A 11 -9.63 7.81 15.02
CA THR A 11 -8.84 8.57 15.99
C THR A 11 -8.68 10.02 15.52
N GLY A 12 -8.03 10.85 16.33
CA GLY A 12 -7.68 12.21 15.92
C GLY A 12 -6.77 12.26 14.69
N ASP A 13 -5.95 11.22 14.48
CA ASP A 13 -4.91 11.19 13.46
C ASP A 13 -5.41 10.74 12.08
N ASN A 14 -6.38 9.81 12.02
CA ASN A 14 -6.87 9.23 10.75
C ASN A 14 -8.25 9.73 10.31
N THR A 15 -8.96 10.53 11.13
CA THR A 15 -10.32 10.95 10.76
C THR A 15 -10.31 11.91 9.56
N VAL A 16 -10.83 11.46 8.43
CA VAL A 16 -11.01 12.28 7.22
C VAL A 16 -12.08 13.33 7.46
N ARG A 17 -11.71 14.62 7.40
CA ARG A 17 -12.64 15.74 7.64
C ARG A 17 -13.26 16.33 6.38
N ARG A 18 -12.43 16.65 5.37
CA ARG A 18 -12.89 17.23 4.09
C ARG A 18 -13.22 16.10 3.11
N HIS A 19 -14.40 16.17 2.50
CA HIS A 19 -14.93 15.09 1.64
C HIS A 19 -14.95 13.75 2.39
N ASN A 20 -15.58 13.72 3.56
CA ASN A 20 -15.59 12.54 4.43
C ASN A 20 -16.51 11.43 3.92
N GLU A 21 -17.44 11.75 3.01
CA GLU A 21 -18.24 10.79 2.24
C GLU A 21 -17.37 9.84 1.41
N ARG A 22 -16.11 10.23 1.13
CA ARG A 22 -15.11 9.44 0.40
C ARG A 22 -14.26 8.54 1.31
N ALA A 23 -14.47 8.59 2.61
CA ALA A 23 -13.63 7.87 3.57
C ALA A 23 -14.11 6.42 3.72
N SER A 24 -13.15 5.50 3.79
CA SER A 24 -13.40 4.12 4.21
C SER A 24 -12.43 3.75 5.33
N TYR A 25 -12.93 3.02 6.32
CA TYR A 25 -12.13 2.51 7.44
C TYR A 25 -12.09 0.97 7.44
N ALA A 26 -12.71 0.34 6.45
CA ALA A 26 -12.76 -1.11 6.30
C ALA A 26 -11.37 -1.71 6.10
N LEU A 27 -11.04 -2.72 6.91
CA LEU A 27 -9.75 -3.43 6.86
C LEU A 27 -9.49 -3.96 5.45
N GLU A 28 -10.46 -4.68 4.89
CA GLU A 28 -10.35 -5.24 3.54
C GLU A 28 -10.02 -4.18 2.47
N THR A 29 -10.68 -3.01 2.53
CA THR A 29 -10.40 -1.93 1.57
C THR A 29 -8.97 -1.44 1.74
N ILE A 30 -8.56 -1.15 2.97
CA ILE A 30 -7.25 -0.59 3.28
C ILE A 30 -6.12 -1.55 2.95
N HIS A 31 -6.24 -2.82 3.38
CA HIS A 31 -5.23 -3.85 3.13
C HIS A 31 -5.11 -4.15 1.63
N ARG A 32 -6.21 -4.18 0.88
CA ARG A 32 -6.19 -4.34 -0.58
C ARG A 32 -5.43 -3.22 -1.26
N LEU A 33 -5.63 -1.97 -0.85
CA LEU A 33 -4.95 -0.82 -1.44
C LEU A 33 -3.45 -0.78 -1.14
N ILE A 34 -3.04 -1.23 0.05
CA ILE A 34 -1.62 -1.40 0.40
C ILE A 34 -1.03 -2.52 -0.46
N ASN A 35 -1.63 -3.70 -0.47
CA ASN A 35 -1.11 -4.88 -1.16
C ASN A 35 -1.13 -4.75 -2.69
N SER A 36 -1.99 -3.88 -3.25
CA SER A 36 -2.00 -3.57 -4.68
C SER A 36 -1.02 -2.46 -5.07
N SER A 37 -0.36 -1.81 -4.09
CA SER A 37 0.60 -0.74 -4.35
C SER A 37 2.00 -1.32 -4.58
N GLN A 38 2.70 -0.83 -5.60
CA GLN A 38 4.08 -1.23 -5.86
C GLN A 38 5.06 -0.66 -4.82
N ILE A 39 4.70 0.48 -4.20
CA ILE A 39 5.54 1.20 -3.25
C ILE A 39 4.66 1.75 -2.14
N VAL A 40 5.02 1.44 -0.90
CA VAL A 40 4.52 2.14 0.28
C VAL A 40 5.54 3.19 0.72
N ASN A 41 5.06 4.34 1.17
CA ASN A 41 5.91 5.39 1.73
C ASN A 41 5.87 5.26 3.26
N VAL A 42 7.01 4.92 3.86
CA VAL A 42 7.16 4.73 5.30
C VAL A 42 7.80 5.98 5.89
N ALA A 43 7.03 6.72 6.68
CA ALA A 43 7.46 7.92 7.35
C ALA A 43 7.74 7.67 8.84
N PHE A 44 8.85 8.19 9.34
CA PHE A 44 9.23 8.10 10.76
C PHE A 44 10.13 9.28 11.17
N THR A 45 10.21 9.54 12.46
CA THR A 45 11.11 10.55 13.01
C THR A 45 12.47 9.95 13.35
N ASN A 46 13.55 10.60 12.93
CA ASN A 46 14.89 10.30 13.41
C ASN A 46 15.29 11.39 14.42
N PRO A 47 15.57 11.07 15.71
CA PRO A 47 15.93 12.06 16.71
C PRO A 47 17.14 12.95 16.36
N GLU A 48 18.02 12.45 15.49
CA GLU A 48 19.20 13.19 15.01
C GLU A 48 18.89 14.13 13.83
N SER A 49 17.65 14.16 13.34
CA SER A 49 17.22 14.96 12.20
C SER A 49 16.04 15.85 12.60
N PRO A 50 16.06 17.15 12.24
CA PRO A 50 14.89 18.00 12.41
C PRO A 50 13.76 17.68 11.42
N PHE A 51 14.05 16.91 10.36
CA PHE A 51 13.08 16.53 9.33
C PHE A 51 12.55 15.11 9.56
N PRO A 52 11.25 14.86 9.31
CA PRO A 52 10.75 13.49 9.19
C PRO A 52 11.41 12.80 8.00
N VAL A 53 11.71 11.53 8.17
CA VAL A 53 12.22 10.68 7.09
C VAL A 53 11.02 10.05 6.39
N VAL A 54 11.05 10.00 5.06
CA VAL A 54 10.09 9.21 4.25
C VAL A 54 10.89 8.31 3.33
N LEU A 55 10.66 6.99 3.42
CA LEU A 55 11.32 5.99 2.59
C LEU A 55 10.29 5.28 1.69
N PRO A 56 10.48 5.26 0.37
CA PRO A 56 9.75 4.35 -0.49
C PRO A 56 10.24 2.91 -0.26
N MET A 57 9.32 2.01 0.04
CA MET A 57 9.63 0.61 0.37
C MET A 57 8.63 -0.34 -0.28
N ILE A 58 9.05 -1.59 -0.47
CA ILE A 58 8.13 -2.69 -0.74
C ILE A 58 7.63 -3.20 0.60
N GLY A 59 6.31 -3.29 0.76
CA GLY A 59 5.69 -3.83 1.94
C GLY A 59 4.47 -4.66 1.60
N GLN A 60 4.13 -5.62 2.45
CA GLN A 60 2.98 -6.49 2.26
C GLN A 60 2.25 -6.74 3.57
N MET A 61 0.92 -6.60 3.56
CA MET A 61 0.07 -6.94 4.71
C MET A 61 -0.07 -8.45 4.83
N GLY A 62 0.08 -8.98 6.04
CA GLY A 62 -0.15 -10.39 6.35
C GLY A 62 -0.23 -10.66 7.85
N SER A 63 -0.41 -11.92 8.23
CA SER A 63 -0.42 -12.34 9.63
C SER A 63 0.33 -13.66 9.78
N PHE A 64 1.46 -13.61 10.48
CA PHE A 64 2.21 -14.79 10.86
C PHE A 64 1.46 -15.59 11.94
N ASP A 65 0.96 -14.91 12.97
CA ASP A 65 0.29 -15.52 14.12
C ASP A 65 -1.06 -16.17 13.76
N ARG A 66 -1.70 -15.73 12.67
CA ARG A 66 -2.96 -16.28 12.16
C ARG A 66 -2.85 -16.61 10.66
N PRO A 67 -2.34 -17.80 10.30
CA PRO A 67 -2.19 -18.21 8.91
C PRO A 67 -3.50 -18.29 8.12
N SER A 68 -4.65 -18.40 8.80
CA SER A 68 -5.98 -18.42 8.20
C SER A 68 -6.58 -17.03 8.00
N ALA A 69 -5.89 -15.95 8.40
CA ALA A 69 -6.38 -14.59 8.28
C ALA A 69 -6.55 -14.22 6.80
N ASP A 70 -7.69 -13.62 6.48
CA ASP A 70 -7.95 -13.03 5.18
C ASP A 70 -7.67 -11.52 5.17
N ILE A 71 -7.82 -10.89 4.01
CA ILE A 71 -7.52 -9.47 3.85
C ILE A 71 -8.45 -8.55 4.66
N GLY A 72 -9.61 -9.07 5.10
CA GLY A 72 -10.57 -8.38 5.96
C GLY A 72 -10.27 -8.53 7.46
N ASP A 73 -9.32 -9.38 7.84
CA ASP A 73 -8.89 -9.55 9.23
C ASP A 73 -7.82 -8.52 9.64
N PRO A 74 -7.53 -8.36 10.94
CA PRO A 74 -6.39 -7.55 11.38
C PRO A 74 -5.07 -8.19 10.91
N LEU A 75 -4.30 -7.43 10.14
CA LEU A 75 -3.00 -7.81 9.58
C LEU A 75 -1.91 -6.83 10.03
N ASP A 76 -0.67 -7.28 10.00
CA ASP A 76 0.52 -6.45 10.17
C ASP A 76 1.13 -6.14 8.80
N LEU A 77 1.84 -5.02 8.70
CA LEU A 77 2.63 -4.71 7.50
C LEU A 77 4.06 -5.20 7.68
N TYR A 78 4.53 -6.07 6.79
CA TYR A 78 5.92 -6.49 6.74
C TYR A 78 6.70 -5.69 5.69
N ILE A 79 7.85 -5.16 6.08
CA ILE A 79 8.81 -4.46 5.21
C ILE A 79 10.21 -5.02 5.45
N HIS A 80 11.04 -5.06 4.40
CA HIS A 80 12.42 -5.58 4.51
C HIS A 80 13.45 -4.57 4.01
N GLY A 81 14.71 -4.82 4.37
CA GLY A 81 15.82 -4.03 3.88
C GLY A 81 17.16 -4.50 4.44
N TYR A 82 18.22 -3.80 4.07
CA TYR A 82 19.55 -4.10 4.58
C TYR A 82 19.64 -3.85 6.08
N VAL A 83 20.20 -4.79 6.83
CA VAL A 83 20.23 -4.80 8.30
C VAL A 83 20.78 -3.51 8.92
N SER A 84 21.76 -2.88 8.28
CA SER A 84 22.40 -1.65 8.77
C SER A 84 21.76 -0.37 8.26
N ALA A 85 20.65 -0.44 7.52
CA ALA A 85 19.97 0.76 7.05
C ALA A 85 19.38 1.55 8.23
N ARG A 86 19.31 2.88 8.05
CA ARG A 86 18.96 3.84 9.12
C ARG A 86 17.67 3.47 9.87
N MET A 87 16.61 3.09 9.16
CA MET A 87 15.33 2.74 9.77
C MET A 87 15.45 1.56 10.76
N PHE A 88 16.23 0.53 10.43
CA PHE A 88 16.46 -0.62 11.31
C PHE A 88 17.29 -0.26 12.54
N ASN A 89 18.31 0.60 12.38
CA ASN A 89 19.09 1.11 13.52
C ASN A 89 18.22 1.96 14.49
N VAL A 90 17.40 2.85 13.94
CA VAL A 90 16.49 3.69 14.73
C VAL A 90 15.44 2.83 15.44
N THR A 91 14.92 1.79 14.77
CA THR A 91 13.98 0.83 15.37
C THR A 91 14.63 0.08 16.55
N ARG A 92 15.82 -0.50 16.35
CA ARG A 92 16.57 -1.13 17.45
C ARG A 92 16.81 -0.19 18.62
N THR A 93 17.07 1.09 18.34
CA THR A 93 17.29 2.08 19.39
C THR A 93 15.99 2.40 20.14
N ALA A 94 14.85 2.43 19.45
CA ALA A 94 13.53 2.58 20.08
C ALA A 94 13.21 1.39 20.98
N GLU A 95 13.39 0.16 20.49
CA GLU A 95 13.16 -1.07 21.26
C GLU A 95 14.08 -1.16 22.50
N LYS A 96 15.35 -0.78 22.36
CA LYS A 96 16.29 -0.72 23.49
C LYS A 96 15.85 0.24 24.60
N LYS A 97 15.21 1.36 24.25
CA LYS A 97 14.68 2.31 25.24
C LYS A 97 13.47 1.75 26.00
N GLU A 98 12.86 0.70 25.47
CA GLU A 98 11.72 0.00 26.07
C GLU A 98 12.17 -1.27 26.83
N GLU A 99 13.49 -1.52 26.96
CA GLU A 99 14.01 -2.61 27.78
C GLU A 99 13.56 -2.47 29.25
N GLY A 100 13.05 -3.57 29.81
CA GLY A 100 12.51 -3.60 31.18
C GLY A 100 11.04 -3.16 31.29
N GLN A 101 10.41 -2.68 30.21
CA GLN A 101 8.97 -2.46 30.15
C GLN A 101 8.22 -3.77 29.91
N THR A 102 6.94 -3.81 30.27
CA THR A 102 6.04 -4.92 29.95
C THR A 102 5.76 -5.01 28.45
N GLU A 103 5.33 -6.16 27.96
CA GLU A 103 4.97 -6.34 26.54
C GLU A 103 3.82 -5.43 26.08
N GLU A 104 2.95 -4.99 27.00
CA GLU A 104 1.87 -4.04 26.70
C GLU A 104 2.38 -2.60 26.52
N GLU A 105 3.50 -2.27 27.17
CA GLU A 105 4.14 -0.95 27.13
C GLU A 105 5.08 -0.81 25.92
N LYS A 106 5.73 -1.92 25.52
CA LYS A 106 6.57 -1.95 24.32
C LYS A 106 5.73 -1.67 23.08
N LYS A 107 6.18 -0.69 22.30
CA LYS A 107 5.52 -0.32 21.05
C LYS A 107 6.48 -0.46 19.88
N GLY A 108 7.73 -0.03 20.02
CA GLY A 108 8.69 0.09 18.94
C GLY A 108 8.64 1.47 18.26
N LEU A 109 9.20 1.57 17.06
CA LEU A 109 9.31 2.84 16.34
C LEU A 109 7.95 3.30 15.80
N PRO A 110 7.42 4.47 16.19
CA PRO A 110 6.20 5.00 15.58
C PRO A 110 6.43 5.30 14.09
N VAL A 111 5.54 4.80 13.24
CA VAL A 111 5.59 5.00 11.79
C VAL A 111 4.23 5.41 11.23
N THR A 112 4.28 6.18 10.14
CA THR A 112 3.11 6.47 9.30
C THR A 112 3.38 5.89 7.92
N ILE A 113 2.45 5.09 7.39
CA ILE A 113 2.57 4.47 6.07
C ILE A 113 1.52 5.08 5.14
N SER A 114 1.91 5.41 3.91
CA SER A 114 0.95 5.84 2.88
C SER A 114 1.18 5.17 1.54
N ALA A 115 0.07 4.91 0.84
CA ALA A 115 0.05 4.43 -0.54
C ALA A 115 -1.05 5.16 -1.31
N SER A 116 -0.88 5.35 -2.61
CA SER A 116 -1.85 6.06 -3.44
C SER A 116 -1.84 5.55 -4.87
N HIS A 117 -3.04 5.52 -5.47
CA HIS A 117 -3.31 5.15 -6.85
C HIS A 117 -4.04 6.31 -7.51
N VAL A 118 -3.63 6.68 -8.73
CA VAL A 118 -4.34 7.66 -9.56
C VAL A 118 -5.05 6.90 -10.67
N ASP A 119 -6.37 7.02 -10.70
CA ASP A 119 -7.24 6.20 -11.55
C ASP A 119 -7.86 6.99 -12.71
N ALA A 120 -7.88 8.33 -12.64
CA ALA A 120 -8.25 9.18 -13.77
C ALA A 120 -7.91 10.67 -13.54
N LEU A 121 -7.83 11.44 -14.63
CA LEU A 121 -7.91 12.91 -14.61
C LEU A 121 -9.37 13.35 -14.82
N ILE A 122 -9.82 14.35 -14.06
CA ILE A 122 -11.14 14.95 -14.20
C ILE A 122 -10.98 16.35 -14.77
N LEU A 123 -11.46 16.52 -15.99
CA LEU A 123 -11.36 17.76 -16.75
C LEU A 123 -12.75 18.41 -16.77
N ALA A 124 -12.92 19.42 -15.92
CA ALA A 124 -14.17 20.14 -15.68
C ALA A 124 -14.22 21.44 -16.50
N THR A 125 -15.37 22.11 -16.50
CA THR A 125 -15.55 23.40 -17.18
C THR A 125 -14.67 24.49 -16.55
N SER A 126 -14.59 24.50 -15.22
CA SER A 126 -13.84 25.48 -14.43
C SER A 126 -12.55 24.91 -13.86
N GLY A 127 -11.51 25.76 -13.79
CA GLY A 127 -10.22 25.43 -13.17
C GLY A 127 -10.30 24.94 -11.73
N PHE A 128 -11.37 25.29 -11.01
CA PHE A 128 -11.60 24.91 -9.62
C PHE A 128 -12.22 23.51 -9.45
N ASN A 129 -12.82 22.96 -10.50
CA ASN A 129 -13.52 21.67 -10.48
C ASN A 129 -12.69 20.53 -11.09
N HIS A 130 -11.48 20.83 -11.60
CA HIS A 130 -10.51 19.79 -11.95
C HIS A 130 -10.17 18.91 -10.75
N SER A 131 -9.98 17.61 -11.00
CA SER A 131 -9.69 16.64 -9.95
C SER A 131 -9.03 15.38 -10.48
N TYR A 132 -8.93 14.38 -9.61
CA TYR A 132 -8.50 13.02 -9.94
C TYR A 132 -9.54 12.02 -9.47
N ASN A 133 -9.73 10.91 -10.19
CA ASN A 133 -10.12 9.67 -9.50
C ASN A 133 -8.88 9.10 -8.84
N TYR A 134 -9.00 8.71 -7.57
CA TYR A 134 -7.87 8.21 -6.79
C TYR A 134 -8.33 7.28 -5.68
N ARG A 135 -7.41 6.45 -5.21
CA ARG A 135 -7.52 5.68 -3.97
C ARG A 135 -6.26 5.91 -3.16
N SER A 136 -6.39 6.36 -1.92
CA SER A 136 -5.25 6.52 -1.03
C SER A 136 -5.50 5.90 0.33
N VAL A 137 -4.42 5.49 0.99
CA VAL A 137 -4.42 4.97 2.36
C VAL A 137 -3.38 5.72 3.17
N VAL A 138 -3.72 5.98 4.43
CA VAL A 138 -2.76 6.33 5.48
C VAL A 138 -2.97 5.36 6.66
N LEU A 139 -1.90 4.73 7.12
CA LEU A 139 -1.86 3.85 8.29
C LEU A 139 -0.91 4.45 9.34
N PHE A 140 -1.27 4.29 10.60
CA PHE A 140 -0.44 4.62 11.74
C PHE A 140 -0.17 3.34 12.53
N GLY A 141 1.08 3.16 12.95
CA GLY A 141 1.48 1.94 13.62
C GLY A 141 2.83 2.05 14.29
N TYR A 142 3.30 0.93 14.80
CA TYR A 142 4.61 0.83 15.41
C TYR A 142 5.39 -0.34 14.82
N ALA A 143 6.62 -0.05 14.40
CA ALA A 143 7.53 -1.01 13.79
C ALA A 143 8.42 -1.65 14.84
N THR A 144 8.55 -2.97 14.79
CA THR A 144 9.45 -3.78 15.62
C THR A 144 10.29 -4.70 14.73
N LEU A 145 11.47 -5.12 15.20
CA LEU A 145 12.27 -6.10 14.47
C LEU A 145 11.62 -7.49 14.55
N VAL A 146 11.68 -8.21 13.43
CA VAL A 146 11.36 -9.64 13.39
C VAL A 146 12.63 -10.42 13.71
N GLU A 147 12.68 -10.98 14.92
CA GLU A 147 13.81 -11.77 15.43
C GLU A 147 13.61 -13.28 15.25
N ASP A 148 12.35 -13.75 15.23
CA ASP A 148 12.04 -15.16 14.99
C ASP A 148 12.37 -15.57 13.54
N GLU A 149 13.09 -16.68 13.38
CA GLU A 149 13.56 -17.12 12.06
C GLU A 149 12.42 -17.56 11.14
N GLU A 150 11.37 -18.19 11.69
CA GLU A 150 10.22 -18.65 10.90
C GLU A 150 9.33 -17.47 10.48
N GLU A 151 9.09 -16.51 11.37
CA GLU A 151 8.39 -15.26 11.04
C GLU A 151 9.16 -14.46 9.98
N LYS A 152 10.50 -14.39 10.10
CA LYS A 152 11.33 -13.71 9.11
C LYS A 152 11.22 -14.36 7.74
N LYS A 153 11.26 -15.69 7.68
CA LYS A 153 11.10 -16.44 6.43
C LYS A 153 9.70 -16.25 5.85
N TYR A 154 8.66 -16.31 6.68
CA TYR A 154 7.29 -16.01 6.30
C TYR A 154 7.17 -14.62 5.68
N ALA A 155 7.72 -13.60 6.33
CA ALA A 155 7.65 -12.22 5.85
C ALA A 155 8.37 -12.02 4.51
N LEU A 156 9.55 -12.63 4.33
CA LEU A 156 10.30 -12.55 3.06
C LEU A 156 9.57 -13.27 1.93
N GLU A 157 8.95 -14.42 2.22
CA GLU A 157 8.09 -15.13 1.28
C GLU A 157 6.85 -14.30 0.92
N LEU A 158 6.15 -13.76 1.91
CA LEU A 158 4.97 -12.90 1.75
C LEU A 158 5.28 -11.68 0.88
N ILE A 159 6.36 -10.97 1.18
CA ILE A 159 6.80 -9.82 0.40
C ILE A 159 7.14 -10.24 -1.03
N THR A 160 7.92 -11.30 -1.21
CA THR A 160 8.34 -11.77 -2.54
C THR A 160 7.14 -12.18 -3.40
N ASN A 161 6.18 -12.90 -2.82
CA ASN A 161 4.94 -13.31 -3.47
C ASN A 161 3.97 -12.14 -3.70
N GLY A 162 4.16 -11.03 -2.99
CA GLY A 162 3.48 -9.77 -3.27
C GLY A 162 3.92 -9.06 -4.54
N LEU A 163 5.16 -9.28 -5.00
CA LEU A 163 5.62 -8.73 -6.28
C LEU A 163 4.98 -9.48 -7.46
N VAL A 164 5.07 -10.81 -7.42
CA VAL A 164 4.47 -11.73 -8.39
C VAL A 164 4.04 -12.98 -7.60
N PRO A 165 2.79 -13.46 -7.76
CA PRO A 165 2.33 -14.66 -7.07
C PRO A 165 3.29 -15.85 -7.26
N GLU A 166 3.50 -16.62 -6.18
CA GLU A 166 4.37 -17.82 -6.14
C GLU A 166 5.85 -17.58 -6.48
N ARG A 167 6.31 -16.32 -6.54
CA ARG A 167 7.66 -16.00 -6.99
C ARG A 167 8.75 -16.51 -6.07
N TRP A 168 8.49 -16.60 -4.77
CA TRP A 168 9.42 -17.16 -3.80
C TRP A 168 9.75 -18.61 -4.12
N GLN A 169 8.71 -19.44 -4.33
CA GLN A 169 8.85 -20.85 -4.67
C GLN A 169 9.54 -21.06 -6.02
N LYS A 170 9.34 -20.14 -6.97
CA LYS A 170 9.92 -20.19 -8.32
C LYS A 170 11.24 -19.41 -8.46
N THR A 171 11.96 -19.27 -7.35
CA THR A 171 13.33 -18.76 -7.26
C THR A 171 14.27 -19.86 -6.73
N ARG A 172 15.59 -19.66 -6.76
CA ARG A 172 16.57 -20.60 -6.17
C ARG A 172 16.29 -20.78 -4.67
N GLN A 173 16.07 -22.03 -4.26
CA GLN A 173 15.85 -22.42 -2.87
C GLN A 173 16.98 -23.35 -2.37
N PRO A 174 17.33 -23.31 -1.06
CA PRO A 174 16.92 -22.33 -0.05
C PRO A 174 17.73 -21.02 -0.16
N PRO A 175 17.32 -19.89 0.46
CA PRO A 175 18.18 -18.73 0.63
C PRO A 175 19.52 -19.13 1.27
N THR A 176 20.59 -18.48 0.85
CA THR A 176 21.91 -18.62 1.47
C THR A 176 21.92 -17.99 2.84
N LYS A 177 22.85 -18.43 3.69
CA LYS A 177 23.04 -17.81 5.01
C LYS A 177 23.30 -16.31 4.90
N ALA A 178 24.15 -15.89 3.96
CA ALA A 178 24.51 -14.48 3.77
C ALA A 178 23.31 -13.60 3.39
N GLU A 179 22.42 -14.08 2.51
CA GLU A 179 21.16 -13.38 2.18
C GLU A 179 20.30 -13.19 3.43
N MET A 180 20.17 -14.25 4.24
CA MET A 180 19.38 -14.21 5.48
C MET A 180 20.00 -13.31 6.56
N THR A 181 21.32 -13.25 6.70
CA THR A 181 21.97 -12.42 7.74
C THR A 181 22.03 -10.95 7.37
N SER A 182 22.14 -10.62 6.07
CA SER A 182 22.23 -9.24 5.59
C SER A 182 20.88 -8.55 5.46
N THR A 183 19.78 -9.32 5.47
CA THR A 183 18.41 -8.81 5.36
C THR A 183 17.75 -8.76 6.73
N SER A 184 17.15 -7.63 7.08
CA SER A 184 16.27 -7.49 8.24
C SER A 184 14.83 -7.24 7.78
N VAL A 185 13.89 -7.63 8.63
CA VAL A 185 12.45 -7.41 8.44
C VAL A 185 11.94 -6.60 9.63
N LEU A 186 11.09 -5.61 9.35
CA LEU A 186 10.25 -4.98 10.36
C LEU A 186 8.82 -5.47 10.18
N LYS A 187 8.17 -5.76 11.31
CA LYS A 187 6.73 -5.92 11.42
C LYS A 187 6.15 -4.61 11.93
N VAL A 188 5.16 -4.06 11.23
CA VAL A 188 4.43 -2.88 11.69
C VAL A 188 3.04 -3.29 12.15
N ARG A 189 2.82 -3.20 13.46
CA ARG A 189 1.51 -3.35 14.05
C ARG A 189 0.68 -2.10 13.79
N ILE A 190 -0.40 -2.24 13.04
CA ILE A 190 -1.28 -1.12 12.67
C ILE A 190 -2.25 -0.83 13.81
N THR A 191 -2.31 0.44 14.23
CA THR A 191 -3.21 0.89 15.31
C THR A 191 -4.45 1.58 14.79
N SER A 192 -4.32 2.33 13.70
CA SER A 192 -5.43 3.00 13.03
C SER A 192 -5.07 3.27 11.57
N GLY A 193 -6.09 3.45 10.75
CA GLY A 193 -5.89 3.73 9.33
C GLY A 193 -7.13 4.29 8.68
N SER A 194 -6.97 4.96 7.55
CA SER A 194 -8.07 5.49 6.75
C SER A 194 -7.74 5.39 5.28
N ALA A 195 -8.72 4.99 4.48
CA ALA A 195 -8.70 5.15 3.03
C ALA A 195 -9.53 6.38 2.62
N LYS A 196 -9.14 7.01 1.51
CA LYS A 196 -9.94 8.02 0.84
C LYS A 196 -10.01 7.72 -0.64
N ILE A 197 -11.23 7.59 -1.15
CA ILE A 197 -11.49 7.11 -2.51
C ILE A 197 -12.38 8.12 -3.24
N ARG A 198 -11.91 8.62 -4.37
CA ARG A 198 -12.73 9.39 -5.30
C ARG A 198 -12.87 8.60 -6.59
N ASP A 199 -14.11 8.32 -6.97
CA ASP A 199 -14.50 7.84 -8.28
C ASP A 199 -15.55 8.78 -8.89
N GLY A 200 -15.98 8.45 -10.11
CA GLY A 200 -17.03 9.13 -10.85
C GLY A 200 -16.58 10.22 -11.81
N GLY A 201 -17.58 10.84 -12.44
CA GLY A 201 -17.44 11.85 -13.50
C GLY A 201 -17.05 13.26 -13.07
N VAL A 202 -17.23 14.18 -14.03
CA VAL A 202 -17.11 15.63 -13.84
C VAL A 202 -18.33 16.14 -13.06
N LEU A 203 -18.10 17.01 -12.08
CA LEU A 203 -19.14 17.67 -11.31
C LEU A 203 -18.93 19.19 -11.42
N ASP A 204 -19.55 19.80 -12.42
CA ASP A 204 -19.53 21.25 -12.61
C ASP A 204 -20.62 21.95 -11.81
N ASP A 205 -20.39 23.22 -11.50
CA ASP A 205 -21.36 24.04 -10.79
C ASP A 205 -22.56 24.38 -11.68
N LYS A 206 -23.71 24.64 -11.04
CA LYS A 206 -24.96 24.93 -11.76
C LYS A 206 -24.83 26.07 -12.77
N HIS A 207 -24.04 27.10 -12.47
CA HIS A 207 -23.87 28.24 -13.38
C HIS A 207 -23.06 27.89 -14.64
N ASP A 208 -22.05 27.03 -14.52
CA ASP A 208 -21.30 26.50 -15.66
C ASP A 208 -22.19 25.61 -16.54
N LEU A 209 -23.03 24.78 -15.91
CA LEU A 209 -24.02 23.94 -16.58
C LEU A 209 -25.16 24.72 -17.26
N GLN A 210 -25.30 26.02 -16.97
CA GLN A 210 -26.28 26.92 -17.59
C GLN A 210 -25.63 27.88 -18.60
N ASN A 211 -24.31 27.83 -18.74
CA ASN A 211 -23.57 28.66 -19.66
C ASN A 211 -23.38 27.94 -21.01
N GLU A 212 -24.27 28.22 -21.96
CA GLU A 212 -24.22 27.61 -23.30
C GLU A 212 -22.91 27.93 -24.04
N GLU A 213 -22.32 29.10 -23.85
CA GLU A 213 -21.03 29.46 -24.46
C GLU A 213 -19.92 28.54 -23.95
N ALA A 214 -19.86 28.32 -22.63
CA ALA A 214 -18.89 27.42 -22.02
C ALA A 214 -19.10 25.97 -22.49
N GLN A 215 -20.34 25.48 -22.52
CA GLN A 215 -20.65 24.12 -22.99
C GLN A 215 -20.26 23.87 -24.45
N ASN A 216 -20.31 24.90 -25.30
CA ASN A 216 -19.96 24.80 -26.70
C ASN A 216 -18.47 25.09 -26.99
N SER A 217 -17.70 25.57 -26.01
CA SER A 217 -16.29 25.98 -26.19
C SER A 217 -15.29 25.24 -25.32
N VAL A 218 -15.72 24.58 -24.24
CA VAL A 218 -14.86 23.88 -23.29
C VAL A 218 -15.20 22.39 -23.29
N TRP A 219 -14.21 21.56 -23.60
CA TRP A 219 -14.35 20.11 -23.48
C TRP A 219 -14.27 19.68 -22.01
N THR A 220 -15.21 18.85 -21.57
CA THR A 220 -15.20 18.23 -20.24
C THR A 220 -15.23 16.71 -20.36
N GLY A 221 -14.60 16.03 -19.40
CA GLY A 221 -14.57 14.58 -19.39
C GLY A 221 -13.60 13.97 -18.40
N VAL A 222 -13.52 12.65 -18.45
CA VAL A 222 -12.64 11.85 -17.61
C VAL A 222 -11.60 11.18 -18.49
N LEU A 223 -10.32 11.26 -18.10
CA LEU A 223 -9.23 10.53 -18.73
C LEU A 223 -8.78 9.42 -17.79
N PRO A 224 -9.25 8.16 -17.98
CA PRO A 224 -8.86 7.04 -17.12
C PRO A 224 -7.34 6.81 -17.16
N ILE A 225 -6.77 6.57 -15.99
CA ILE A 225 -5.36 6.21 -15.80
C ILE A 225 -5.35 4.84 -15.12
N TYR A 226 -4.56 3.92 -15.65
CA TYR A 226 -4.32 2.64 -15.02
C TYR A 226 -2.89 2.19 -15.32
N SER A 227 -2.26 1.53 -14.35
CA SER A 227 -0.94 0.96 -14.54
C SER A 227 -1.02 -0.31 -15.37
N THR A 228 0.00 -0.53 -16.20
CA THR A 228 0.18 -1.78 -16.94
C THR A 228 1.60 -2.31 -16.74
N VAL A 229 1.73 -3.62 -16.58
CA VAL A 229 3.00 -4.34 -16.68
C VAL A 229 3.22 -4.70 -18.14
N GLY A 230 4.43 -4.41 -18.65
CA GLY A 230 4.81 -4.73 -20.02
C GLY A 230 5.19 -6.19 -20.22
N GLU A 231 5.50 -6.56 -21.46
CA GLU A 231 5.98 -7.89 -21.81
C GLU A 231 7.29 -8.25 -21.07
N PRO A 232 7.44 -9.49 -20.54
CA PRO A 232 8.65 -9.91 -19.85
C PRO A 232 9.89 -9.82 -20.75
N ILE A 233 10.92 -9.11 -20.28
CA ILE A 233 12.21 -9.02 -20.96
C ILE A 233 13.18 -9.99 -20.29
N PRO A 234 13.57 -11.10 -20.94
CA PRO A 234 14.48 -12.06 -20.34
C PRO A 234 15.90 -11.49 -20.23
N THR A 235 16.64 -11.92 -19.21
CA THR A 235 18.09 -11.65 -19.14
C THR A 235 18.82 -12.42 -20.23
N SER A 236 19.99 -11.93 -20.65
CA SER A 236 20.79 -12.57 -21.71
C SER A 236 21.27 -13.99 -21.38
N TYR A 237 21.28 -14.37 -20.10
CA TYR A 237 21.68 -15.69 -19.61
C TYR A 237 20.49 -16.56 -19.18
N ASN A 238 19.26 -16.07 -19.33
CA ASN A 238 18.07 -16.89 -19.05
C ASN A 238 17.97 -18.03 -20.07
N LYS A 239 17.70 -19.25 -19.59
CA LYS A 239 17.66 -20.47 -20.42
C LYS A 239 16.30 -21.16 -20.42
N VAL A 240 15.32 -20.57 -19.73
CA VAL A 240 13.98 -21.16 -19.57
C VAL A 240 12.93 -20.20 -20.10
N GLU A 241 11.77 -20.74 -20.47
CA GLU A 241 10.62 -19.93 -20.88
C GLU A 241 10.06 -19.12 -19.70
N VAL A 242 9.26 -18.11 -20.01
CA VAL A 242 8.54 -17.32 -19.00
C VAL A 242 7.57 -18.26 -18.25
N PRO A 243 7.69 -18.40 -16.92
CA PRO A 243 6.79 -19.26 -16.15
C PRO A 243 5.35 -18.72 -16.16
N SER A 244 4.37 -19.62 -16.09
CA SER A 244 2.94 -19.26 -16.15
C SER A 244 2.52 -18.21 -15.12
N ASN A 245 2.99 -18.29 -13.88
CA ASN A 245 2.64 -17.30 -12.84
C ASN A 245 3.12 -15.87 -13.18
N VAL A 246 4.14 -15.73 -14.02
CA VAL A 246 4.59 -14.42 -14.50
C VAL A 246 3.67 -13.92 -15.62
N SER A 247 3.35 -14.76 -16.60
CA SER A 247 2.44 -14.38 -17.69
C SER A 247 1.01 -14.13 -17.20
N ASP A 248 0.53 -14.95 -16.27
CA ASP A 248 -0.79 -14.84 -15.66
C ASP A 248 -0.86 -13.54 -14.84
N PHE A 249 0.17 -13.23 -14.04
CA PHE A 249 0.26 -11.96 -13.32
C PHE A 249 0.18 -10.75 -14.25
N VAL A 250 0.94 -10.73 -15.36
CA VAL A 250 0.91 -9.62 -16.32
C VAL A 250 -0.49 -9.43 -16.89
N LYS A 251 -1.13 -10.54 -17.29
CA LYS A 251 -2.48 -10.53 -17.85
C LYS A 251 -3.50 -10.01 -16.85
N ASP A 252 -3.52 -10.59 -15.65
CA ASP A 252 -4.55 -10.33 -14.64
C ASP A 252 -4.38 -8.91 -14.07
N TYR A 253 -3.16 -8.50 -13.74
CA TYR A 253 -2.85 -7.14 -13.28
C TYR A 253 -3.32 -6.07 -14.27
N ASN A 254 -3.06 -6.27 -15.57
CA ASN A 254 -3.45 -5.34 -16.62
C ASN A 254 -4.98 -5.30 -16.82
N ALA A 255 -5.63 -6.47 -16.77
CA ALA A 255 -7.08 -6.58 -16.92
C ALA A 255 -7.81 -5.89 -15.76
N GLU A 256 -7.43 -6.21 -14.53
CA GLU A 256 -8.07 -5.69 -13.31
C GLU A 256 -7.92 -4.18 -13.19
N ASN A 257 -6.72 -3.62 -13.41
CA ASN A 257 -6.51 -2.18 -13.30
C ASN A 257 -7.26 -1.41 -14.39
N LYS A 258 -7.30 -1.94 -15.61
CA LYS A 258 -8.09 -1.34 -16.70
C LYS A 258 -9.58 -1.38 -16.39
N GLU A 259 -10.09 -2.52 -15.94
CA GLU A 259 -11.49 -2.68 -15.57
C GLU A 259 -11.89 -1.71 -14.45
N TYR A 260 -11.07 -1.64 -13.39
CA TYR A 260 -11.30 -0.72 -12.27
C TYR A 260 -11.36 0.73 -12.74
N ALA A 261 -10.33 1.22 -13.46
CA ALA A 261 -10.26 2.62 -13.87
C ALA A 261 -11.42 3.01 -14.81
N LEU A 262 -11.78 2.14 -15.77
CA LEU A 262 -12.89 2.37 -16.67
C LEU A 262 -14.25 2.34 -15.97
N THR A 263 -14.41 1.48 -14.96
CA THR A 263 -15.64 1.41 -14.15
C THR A 263 -15.76 2.64 -13.27
N ALA A 264 -14.68 3.02 -12.57
CA ALA A 264 -14.64 4.19 -11.72
C ALA A 264 -14.92 5.49 -12.48
N ALA A 265 -14.44 5.61 -13.72
CA ALA A 265 -14.68 6.78 -14.58
C ALA A 265 -16.14 6.92 -15.04
N LYS A 266 -16.95 5.85 -14.98
CA LYS A 266 -18.34 5.80 -15.48
C LYS A 266 -19.40 5.87 -14.37
N LYS A 267 -18.98 5.91 -13.11
CA LYS A 267 -19.89 6.13 -11.97
C LYS A 267 -20.42 7.56 -11.96
#